data_AF-A0AAD6ZI92-F1
#
_entry.id   AF-A0AAD6ZI92-F1
#
_cell.length_a   1.000
_cell.length_b   1.000
_cell.length_c   1.000
_cell.angle_alpha   90.00
_cell.angle_beta   90.00
_cell.angle_gamma   90.00
#
_symmetry.space_group_name_H-M   'P 1'
#
loop_
_entity.id
_entity.type
_entity.pdbx_description
1 polymer ?
#
loop_
_entity_poly.entity_id
_entity_poly.type
_entity_poly.pdbx_seq_one_letter_code
_entity_poly.pdbx_strand_id
1 'polypeptide(L)'
;MPPEKTKKKSSDMHHLTRDDVSPEDKPLHTAFNLHIRALCQLLKASDIPSTPSDETMRAVRERIGSADALAELKAKIRAAKSFNEGVNMAQALRRTVNIHRTPIAKNIGRIKDSLLRTMFSAVAVAGLQNFCPDVLGSSDSLYNRVHQMVAVQSFQVVATGWGYAHLKVDLEKVENEGLLEQFWESFVFSYLANLARKEMRKGPGAVAAAIADSNVYRRRQELGLHRKDFLVAELFPAHTIRILEDVECHSDDEGPVANPADPRNPKYNINKKTARNPYITDFFRELDQRRFNAADGLGKAQYLVKERNRAYTEADAKDTKISRRFPPNATVDWFDPEYFNKLPVSIRALYRDAGVALPLPARAQENWQKLSEDDFMAEYGDEVLGLYSFPTDSDMERGDEDEVDDMMQDDT
;
A
#
# COMPACT_ATOMS: atom_id res chain seq x y z
N MET A 1 -6.58 -32.39 10.41
CA MET A 1 -5.76 -31.16 10.53
C MET A 1 -5.43 -30.73 9.12
N PRO A 2 -5.78 -29.49 8.70
CA PRO A 2 -5.33 -28.99 7.40
C PRO A 2 -3.81 -28.84 7.42
N PRO A 3 -3.10 -29.12 6.31
CA PRO A 3 -1.66 -28.97 6.24
C PRO A 3 -1.27 -27.50 6.43
N GLU A 4 -0.35 -27.28 7.35
CA GLU A 4 0.26 -25.99 7.62
C GLU A 4 0.92 -25.50 6.33
N LYS A 5 0.39 -24.42 5.72
CA LYS A 5 0.95 -23.83 4.51
C LYS A 5 2.37 -23.35 4.82
N THR A 6 3.38 -24.12 4.42
CA THR A 6 4.78 -23.72 4.47
C THR A 6 4.94 -22.43 3.68
N LYS A 7 5.16 -21.32 4.39
CA LYS A 7 5.38 -20.01 3.78
C LYS A 7 6.62 -20.09 2.88
N LYS A 8 6.44 -19.77 1.59
CA LYS A 8 7.53 -19.59 0.63
C LYS A 8 8.42 -18.44 1.17
N LYS A 9 9.66 -18.75 1.58
CA LYS A 9 10.66 -17.73 1.92
C LYS A 9 10.84 -16.82 0.70
N SER A 10 10.87 -15.51 0.94
CA SER A 10 11.20 -14.51 -0.09
C SER A 10 12.54 -14.86 -0.74
N SER A 11 12.61 -14.77 -2.07
CA SER A 11 13.86 -14.96 -2.84
C SER A 11 14.85 -13.79 -2.64
N ASP A 12 14.42 -12.69 -2.04
CA ASP A 12 15.27 -11.54 -1.74
C ASP A 12 16.03 -11.76 -0.42
N MET A 13 17.34 -11.99 -0.53
CA MET A 13 18.23 -12.33 0.58
C MET A 13 18.25 -11.27 1.69
N HIS A 14 17.97 -10.01 1.37
CA HIS A 14 17.99 -8.92 2.36
C HIS A 14 16.60 -8.62 2.95
N HIS A 15 15.53 -9.19 2.41
CA HIS A 15 14.17 -8.82 2.80
C HIS A 15 13.75 -9.43 4.13
N LEU A 16 13.52 -8.59 5.15
CA LEU A 16 12.82 -8.98 6.36
C LEU A 16 11.30 -8.85 6.14
N THR A 17 10.59 -9.95 6.29
CA THR A 17 9.13 -9.98 6.30
C THR A 17 8.58 -9.42 7.61
N ARG A 18 7.26 -9.17 7.66
CA ARG A 18 6.58 -8.71 8.88
C ARG A 18 6.70 -9.67 10.06
N ASP A 19 6.93 -10.94 9.78
CA ASP A 19 7.05 -11.99 10.79
C ASP A 19 8.50 -12.19 11.25
N ASP A 20 9.48 -11.75 10.45
CA ASP A 20 10.90 -11.78 10.81
C ASP A 20 11.27 -10.70 11.84
N VAL A 21 10.48 -9.63 11.92
CA VAL A 21 10.63 -8.59 12.95
C VAL A 21 9.65 -8.85 14.08
N SER A 22 10.19 -9.19 15.25
CA SER A 22 9.38 -9.43 16.45
C SER A 22 8.48 -8.23 16.78
N PRO A 23 7.28 -8.43 17.38
CA PRO A 23 6.36 -7.33 17.69
C PRO A 23 6.99 -6.20 18.53
N GLU A 24 7.87 -6.58 19.45
CA GLU A 24 8.65 -5.72 20.35
C GLU A 24 9.74 -4.92 19.64
N ASP A 25 10.27 -5.39 18.51
CA ASP A 25 11.31 -4.69 17.74
C ASP A 25 10.73 -3.72 16.69
N LYS A 26 9.43 -3.76 16.42
CA LYS A 26 8.77 -2.88 15.44
C LYS A 26 9.00 -1.39 15.69
N PRO A 27 8.93 -0.88 16.94
CA PRO A 27 9.27 0.51 17.24
C PRO A 27 10.71 0.87 16.86
N LEU A 28 11.67 0.00 17.21
CA LEU A 28 13.10 0.16 16.89
C LEU A 28 13.32 0.17 15.37
N HIS A 29 12.78 -0.83 14.66
CA HIS A 29 12.84 -0.91 13.20
C HIS A 29 12.25 0.33 12.52
N THR A 30 11.08 0.80 12.98
CA THR A 30 10.44 2.01 12.45
C THR A 30 11.30 3.25 12.68
N ALA A 31 11.89 3.40 13.86
CA ALA A 31 12.77 4.51 14.19
C ALA A 31 14.07 4.49 13.37
N PHE A 32 14.66 3.32 13.18
CA PHE A 32 15.87 3.16 12.38
C PHE A 32 15.63 3.49 10.90
N ASN A 33 14.51 3.01 10.33
CA ASN A 33 14.13 3.37 8.95
C ASN A 33 13.85 4.87 8.81
N LEU A 34 13.25 5.50 9.82
CA LEU A 34 13.07 6.95 9.86
C LEU A 34 14.41 7.69 9.94
N HIS A 35 15.38 7.17 10.69
CA HIS A 35 16.73 7.72 10.80
C HIS A 35 17.45 7.69 9.45
N ILE A 36 17.44 6.55 8.76
CA ILE A 36 18.02 6.42 7.41
C ILE A 36 17.32 7.38 6.44
N ARG A 37 15.99 7.50 6.50
CA ARG A 37 15.25 8.50 5.70
C ARG A 37 15.67 9.93 6.02
N ALA A 38 15.91 10.27 7.28
CA ALA A 38 16.36 11.61 7.66
C ALA A 38 17.77 11.90 7.12
N LEU A 39 18.69 10.93 7.22
CA LEU A 39 20.03 11.01 6.64
C LEU A 39 20.00 11.20 5.12
N CYS A 40 19.20 10.39 4.40
CA CYS A 40 19.00 10.51 2.95
C CYS A 40 18.09 11.69 2.54
N GLN A 41 17.53 12.43 3.50
CA GLN A 41 16.55 13.51 3.27
C GLN A 41 15.28 13.08 2.50
N LEU A 42 14.82 11.84 2.70
CA LEU A 42 13.62 11.25 2.08
C LEU A 42 12.37 11.53 2.94
N LEU A 43 11.62 12.58 2.59
CA LEU A 43 10.52 13.13 3.38
C LEU A 43 9.15 12.54 3.02
N LYS A 44 9.04 11.78 1.92
CA LYS A 44 7.83 11.12 1.45
C LYS A 44 8.06 9.63 1.25
N ALA A 45 6.97 8.87 1.26
CA ALA A 45 7.03 7.44 0.98
C ALA A 45 7.48 7.14 -0.46
N SER A 46 7.22 8.08 -1.37
CA SER A 46 7.61 8.01 -2.78
C SER A 46 9.01 8.54 -3.08
N ASP A 47 9.70 9.13 -2.09
CA ASP A 47 11.04 9.67 -2.34
C ASP A 47 12.04 8.52 -2.52
N ILE A 48 12.95 8.71 -3.47
CA ILE A 48 13.94 7.72 -3.88
C ILE A 48 15.33 8.29 -3.58
N PRO A 49 16.24 7.49 -3.00
CA PRO A 49 17.62 7.94 -2.80
C PRO A 49 18.27 8.28 -4.14
N SER A 50 19.11 9.30 -4.13
CA SER A 50 19.95 9.62 -5.28
C SER A 50 20.96 8.50 -5.55
N THR A 51 21.38 8.35 -6.79
CA THR A 51 22.45 7.42 -7.16
C THR A 51 23.81 8.12 -6.96
N PRO A 52 24.75 7.53 -6.21
CA PRO A 52 26.09 8.10 -6.08
C PRO A 52 26.85 8.03 -7.41
N SER A 53 27.75 8.99 -7.65
CA SER A 53 28.65 8.93 -8.81
C SER A 53 29.81 7.95 -8.56
N ASP A 54 30.32 7.33 -9.63
CA ASP A 54 31.49 6.44 -9.57
C ASP A 54 32.72 7.13 -8.95
N GLU A 55 32.90 8.43 -9.24
CA GLU A 55 33.96 9.24 -8.65
C GLU A 55 33.84 9.34 -7.13
N THR A 56 32.63 9.55 -6.62
CA THR A 56 32.36 9.62 -5.18
C THR A 56 32.66 8.28 -4.52
N MET A 57 32.21 7.17 -5.13
CA MET A 57 32.44 5.83 -4.60
C MET A 57 33.93 5.47 -4.58
N ARG A 58 34.67 5.84 -5.64
CA ARG A 58 36.12 5.63 -5.73
C ARG A 58 36.87 6.43 -4.66
N ALA A 59 36.55 7.72 -4.50
CA ALA A 59 37.21 8.58 -3.51
C ALA A 59 37.07 8.05 -2.07
N VAL A 60 35.90 7.51 -1.70
CA VAL A 60 35.71 6.88 -0.39
C VAL A 60 36.54 5.62 -0.25
N ARG A 61 36.62 4.79 -1.31
CA ARG A 61 37.39 3.54 -1.30
C ARG A 61 38.88 3.80 -1.13
N GLU A 62 39.41 4.77 -1.87
CA GLU A 62 40.82 5.19 -1.79
C GLU A 62 41.19 5.73 -0.41
N ARG A 63 40.27 6.47 0.24
CA ARG A 63 40.53 7.03 1.57
C ARG A 63 40.60 5.97 2.67
N ILE A 64 39.71 4.98 2.64
CA ILE A 64 39.58 4.06 3.78
C ILE A 64 40.63 2.96 3.70
N GLY A 65 41.01 2.43 2.53
CA GLY A 65 42.26 1.71 2.27
C GLY A 65 42.60 0.43 3.08
N SER A 66 42.08 0.23 4.30
CA SER A 66 42.38 -0.87 5.23
C SER A 66 41.24 -1.07 6.25
N ALA A 67 41.24 -2.23 6.92
CA ALA A 67 40.28 -2.55 7.98
C ALA A 67 40.50 -1.70 9.25
N ASP A 68 41.76 -1.39 9.59
CA ASP A 68 42.09 -0.57 10.76
C ASP A 68 41.54 0.85 10.62
N ALA A 69 41.66 1.43 9.42
CA ALA A 69 41.09 2.74 9.11
C ALA A 69 39.56 2.75 9.24
N LEU A 70 38.89 1.62 8.96
CA LEU A 70 37.45 1.48 9.17
C LEU A 70 37.09 1.46 10.67
N ALA A 71 37.86 0.73 11.49
CA ALA A 71 37.65 0.70 12.94
C ALA A 71 37.88 2.08 13.57
N GLU A 72 38.94 2.79 13.17
CA GLU A 72 39.18 4.17 13.58
C GLU A 72 38.04 5.11 13.16
N LEU A 73 37.53 4.94 11.93
CA LEU A 73 36.42 5.74 11.43
C LEU A 73 35.16 5.50 12.26
N LYS A 74 34.88 4.26 12.64
CA LYS A 74 33.74 3.90 13.52
C LYS A 74 33.82 4.69 14.84
N ALA A 75 34.99 4.69 15.48
CA ALA A 75 35.21 5.41 16.73
C ALA A 75 35.03 6.93 16.55
N LYS A 76 35.57 7.50 15.46
CA LYS A 76 35.42 8.93 15.13
C LYS A 76 33.95 9.31 14.90
N ILE A 77 33.19 8.49 14.18
CA ILE A 77 31.75 8.69 13.93
C ILE A 77 30.98 8.67 15.25
N ARG A 78 31.21 7.68 16.12
CA ARG A 78 30.52 7.57 17.42
C ARG A 78 30.82 8.77 18.32
N ALA A 79 32.04 9.29 18.25
CA ALA A 79 32.48 10.48 19.00
C ALA A 79 32.13 11.81 18.31
N ALA A 80 31.44 11.80 17.16
CA ALA A 80 31.17 13.01 16.39
C ALA A 80 30.37 14.03 17.21
N LYS A 81 30.96 15.22 17.37
CA LYS A 81 30.29 16.40 17.94
C LYS A 81 29.96 17.38 16.81
N SER A 82 29.09 18.35 17.10
CA SER A 82 28.58 19.33 16.14
C SER A 82 29.69 19.91 15.24
N PHE A 83 29.72 19.47 13.98
CA PHE A 83 30.61 19.93 12.91
C PHE A 83 29.91 20.99 12.07
N ASN A 84 30.61 22.02 11.59
CA ASN A 84 30.00 23.11 10.82
C ASN A 84 29.24 22.61 9.57
N GLU A 85 29.80 21.63 8.86
CA GLU A 85 29.16 21.00 7.69
C GLU A 85 27.89 20.24 8.09
N GLY A 86 27.93 19.54 9.22
CA GLY A 86 26.76 18.87 9.81
C GLY A 86 25.65 19.86 10.21
N VAL A 87 26.02 21.06 10.66
CA VAL A 87 25.06 22.13 10.97
C VAL A 87 24.32 22.60 9.72
N ASN A 88 25.03 22.79 8.61
CA ASN A 88 24.41 23.24 7.36
C ASN A 88 23.39 22.23 6.83
N MET A 89 23.75 20.94 6.80
CA MET A 89 22.83 19.86 6.39
C MET A 89 21.60 19.78 7.32
N ALA A 90 21.78 19.86 8.63
CA ALA A 90 20.69 19.85 9.59
C ALA A 90 19.72 21.03 9.39
N GLN A 91 20.25 22.23 9.13
CA GLN A 91 19.43 23.41 8.84
C GLN A 91 18.68 23.29 7.52
N ALA A 92 19.31 22.75 6.48
CA ALA A 92 18.67 22.50 5.19
C ALA A 92 17.49 21.53 5.33
N LEU A 93 17.70 20.40 6.02
CA LEU A 93 16.63 19.44 6.31
C LEU A 93 15.49 20.08 7.11
N ARG A 94 15.80 20.93 8.11
CA ARG A 94 14.76 21.58 8.92
C ARG A 94 13.86 22.48 8.09
N ARG A 95 14.44 23.23 7.13
CA ARG A 95 13.68 24.10 6.22
C ARG A 95 12.74 23.29 5.34
N THR A 96 13.21 22.16 4.80
CA THR A 96 12.40 21.31 3.90
C THR A 96 11.31 20.54 4.66
N VAL A 97 11.60 20.01 5.84
CA VAL A 97 10.64 19.27 6.67
C VAL A 97 9.39 20.11 6.98
N ASN A 98 9.55 21.40 7.30
CA ASN A 98 8.43 22.28 7.62
C ASN A 98 7.49 22.55 6.44
N ILE A 99 7.98 22.36 5.21
CA ILE A 99 7.19 22.51 3.98
C ILE A 99 6.31 21.27 3.74
N HIS A 100 6.82 20.08 4.08
CA HIS A 100 6.14 18.82 3.82
C HIS A 100 5.21 18.40 4.96
N ARG A 101 3.94 18.14 4.64
CA ARG A 101 2.91 17.74 5.62
C ARG A 101 2.72 16.22 5.76
N THR A 102 3.68 15.42 5.30
CA THR A 102 3.60 13.95 5.34
C THR A 102 3.87 13.40 6.75
N PRO A 103 3.40 12.19 7.08
CA PRO A 103 3.74 11.55 8.37
C PRO A 103 5.26 11.37 8.58
N ILE A 104 6.00 11.03 7.52
CA ILE A 104 7.46 10.89 7.57
C ILE A 104 8.12 12.22 7.92
N ALA A 105 7.79 13.30 7.19
CA ALA A 105 8.33 14.64 7.47
C ALA A 105 7.97 15.09 8.89
N LYS A 106 6.72 14.89 9.34
CA LYS A 106 6.30 15.22 10.71
C LYS A 106 7.12 14.50 11.77
N ASN A 107 7.41 13.20 11.58
CA ASN A 107 8.20 12.42 12.53
C ASN A 107 9.67 12.84 12.52
N ILE A 108 10.28 13.09 11.35
CA ILE A 108 11.63 13.69 11.26
C ILE A 108 11.64 15.06 11.95
N GLY A 109 10.58 15.85 11.78
CA GLY A 109 10.40 17.16 12.40
C GLY A 109 10.46 17.14 13.93
N ARG A 110 10.12 16.01 14.57
CA ARG A 110 10.15 15.84 16.03
C ARG A 110 11.54 15.58 16.59
N ILE A 111 12.52 15.23 15.76
CA ILE A 111 13.92 15.06 16.19
C ILE A 111 14.47 16.45 16.56
N LYS A 112 15.12 16.60 17.72
CA LYS A 112 15.66 17.89 18.17
C LYS A 112 16.79 18.38 17.25
N ASP A 113 16.92 19.69 17.08
CA ASP A 113 17.96 20.32 16.24
C ASP A 113 19.37 19.88 16.62
N SER A 114 19.68 19.78 17.92
CA SER A 114 20.98 19.32 18.41
C SER A 114 21.29 17.89 17.95
N LEU A 115 20.29 17.01 17.92
CA LEU A 115 20.44 15.62 17.49
C LEU A 115 20.56 15.49 15.97
N LEU A 116 19.84 16.32 15.20
CA LEU A 116 20.04 16.39 13.75
C LEU A 116 21.46 16.84 13.41
N ARG A 117 21.98 17.85 14.14
CA ARG A 117 23.38 18.29 13.97
C ARG A 117 24.36 17.15 14.25
N THR A 118 24.15 16.38 15.32
CA THR A 118 24.98 15.21 15.62
C THR A 118 24.94 14.17 14.50
N MET A 119 23.74 13.84 14.01
CA MET A 119 23.54 12.89 12.91
C MET A 119 24.28 13.30 11.63
N PHE A 120 24.18 14.57 11.21
CA PHE A 120 24.90 15.05 10.03
C PHE A 120 26.38 15.32 10.29
N SER A 121 26.80 15.53 11.54
CA SER A 121 28.22 15.58 11.90
C SER A 121 28.88 14.21 11.70
N ALA A 122 28.17 13.12 11.99
CA ALA A 122 28.64 11.77 11.68
C ALA A 122 28.88 11.56 10.17
N VAL A 123 28.02 12.10 9.31
CA VAL A 123 28.20 12.09 7.84
C VAL A 123 29.48 12.85 7.44
N ALA A 124 29.68 14.06 7.98
CA ALA A 124 30.85 14.88 7.70
C ALA A 124 32.15 14.23 8.22
N VAL A 125 32.14 13.66 9.42
CA VAL A 125 33.28 12.94 10.01
C VAL A 125 33.61 11.68 9.22
N ALA A 126 32.60 11.00 8.67
CA ALA A 126 32.81 9.91 7.72
C ALA A 126 33.42 10.38 6.39
N GLY A 127 33.55 11.69 6.19
CA GLY A 127 34.06 12.34 5.00
C GLY A 127 33.15 12.13 3.80
N LEU A 128 31.84 12.03 4.04
CA LEU A 128 30.82 11.96 3.01
C LEU A 128 30.26 13.36 2.78
N GLN A 129 30.12 13.76 1.52
CA GLN A 129 29.48 15.04 1.19
C GLN A 129 27.98 15.01 1.50
N ASN A 130 27.34 13.88 1.22
CA ASN A 130 25.94 13.59 1.50
C ASN A 130 25.81 12.12 1.92
N PHE A 131 24.79 11.79 2.71
CA PHE A 131 24.46 10.41 2.99
C PHE A 131 23.63 9.83 1.83
N CYS A 132 24.28 9.03 0.99
CA CYS A 132 23.75 8.58 -0.30
C CYS A 132 24.20 7.13 -0.59
N PRO A 133 23.69 6.13 0.13
CA PRO A 133 24.10 4.75 -0.07
C PRO A 133 23.81 4.30 -1.51
N ASP A 134 24.68 3.46 -2.05
CA ASP A 134 24.45 2.82 -3.34
C ASP A 134 23.46 1.67 -3.16
N VAL A 135 22.17 1.97 -3.32
CA VAL A 135 21.09 0.99 -3.11
C VAL A 135 20.98 -0.07 -4.21
N LEU A 136 21.65 0.13 -5.35
CA LEU A 136 21.62 -0.79 -6.49
C LEU A 136 22.86 -1.66 -6.58
N GLY A 137 23.97 -1.24 -5.97
CA GLY A 137 25.20 -2.02 -5.87
C GLY A 137 25.19 -3.06 -4.74
N SER A 138 26.40 -3.53 -4.42
CA SER A 138 26.62 -4.57 -3.42
C SER A 138 26.53 -4.02 -1.99
N SER A 139 25.81 -4.76 -1.11
CA SER A 139 25.71 -4.48 0.32
C SER A 139 27.06 -4.52 1.03
N ASP A 140 27.96 -5.39 0.57
CA ASP A 140 29.29 -5.59 1.14
C ASP A 140 30.36 -4.64 0.59
N SER A 141 30.00 -3.75 -0.33
CA SER A 141 30.94 -2.74 -0.83
C SER A 141 31.43 -1.84 0.30
N LEU A 142 32.72 -1.48 0.27
CA LEU A 142 33.31 -0.59 1.28
C LEU A 142 32.52 0.74 1.41
N TYR A 143 32.01 1.25 0.29
CA TYR A 143 31.17 2.45 0.26
C TYR A 143 29.89 2.28 1.09
N ASN A 144 29.17 1.16 0.92
CA ASN A 144 27.95 0.90 1.66
C ASN A 144 28.22 0.52 3.12
N ARG A 145 29.35 -0.14 3.43
CA ARG A 145 29.77 -0.40 4.81
C ARG A 145 30.01 0.89 5.59
N VAL A 146 30.57 1.93 4.96
CA VAL A 146 30.71 3.26 5.59
C VAL A 146 29.34 3.89 5.88
N HIS A 147 28.40 3.79 4.94
CA HIS A 147 27.04 4.31 5.14
C HIS A 147 26.30 3.55 6.25
N GLN A 148 26.41 2.22 6.28
CA GLN A 148 25.88 1.39 7.36
C GLN A 148 26.43 1.83 8.70
N MET A 149 27.74 2.02 8.82
CA MET A 149 28.37 2.50 10.05
C MET A 149 27.86 3.88 10.48
N VAL A 150 27.76 4.84 9.55
CA VAL A 150 27.19 6.17 9.85
C VAL A 150 25.76 6.03 10.36
N ALA A 151 24.91 5.23 9.69
CA ALA A 151 23.53 5.01 10.10
C ALA A 151 23.43 4.38 11.49
N VAL A 152 24.15 3.28 11.74
CA VAL A 152 24.12 2.56 13.02
C VAL A 152 24.63 3.44 14.16
N GLN A 153 25.84 4.00 14.03
CA GLN A 153 26.47 4.74 15.12
C GLN A 153 25.73 6.05 15.43
N SER A 154 25.30 6.79 14.41
CA SER A 154 24.56 8.02 14.66
C SER A 154 23.13 7.77 15.13
N PHE A 155 22.50 6.66 14.73
CA PHE A 155 21.22 6.24 15.30
C PHE A 155 21.33 5.98 16.79
N GLN A 156 22.34 5.21 17.23
CA GLN A 156 22.56 4.91 18.65
C GLN A 156 22.67 6.18 19.48
N VAL A 157 23.49 7.14 19.04
CA VAL A 157 23.64 8.43 19.71
C VAL A 157 22.33 9.21 19.76
N VAL A 158 21.58 9.26 18.65
CA VAL A 158 20.31 10.01 18.58
C VAL A 158 19.21 9.35 19.40
N ALA A 159 19.13 8.03 19.40
CA ALA A 159 18.14 7.24 20.14
C ALA A 159 18.36 7.38 21.65
N THR A 160 19.60 7.21 22.14
CA THR A 160 19.97 7.44 23.54
C THR A 160 19.80 8.90 23.95
N GLY A 161 19.93 9.83 23.01
CA GLY A 161 19.55 11.25 23.17
C GLY A 161 18.04 11.53 23.18
N TRP A 162 17.19 10.49 23.20
CA TRP A 162 15.73 10.55 23.16
C TRP A 162 15.15 11.17 21.88
N GLY A 163 15.88 11.14 20.76
CA GLY A 163 15.43 11.68 19.47
C GLY A 163 14.20 10.96 18.90
N TYR A 164 14.01 9.70 19.27
CA TYR A 164 12.92 8.84 18.82
C TYR A 164 11.91 8.50 19.92
N ALA A 165 11.88 9.23 21.03
CA ALA A 165 10.96 8.98 22.14
C ALA A 165 9.48 8.89 21.71
N HIS A 166 9.11 9.70 20.71
CA HIS A 166 7.76 9.72 20.12
C HIS A 166 7.37 8.44 19.36
N LEU A 167 8.32 7.54 19.10
CA LEU A 167 8.11 6.23 18.47
C LEU A 167 8.13 5.07 19.48
N LYS A 168 8.37 5.35 20.78
CA LYS A 168 8.43 4.33 21.84
C LYS A 168 9.51 3.27 21.60
N VAL A 169 10.70 3.71 21.20
CA VAL A 169 11.87 2.83 21.03
C VAL A 169 12.32 2.29 22.38
N ASP A 170 12.56 0.98 22.44
CA ASP A 170 13.23 0.33 23.55
C ASP A 170 14.74 0.61 23.49
N LEU A 171 15.25 1.36 24.47
CA LEU A 171 16.65 1.78 24.51
C LEU A 171 17.61 0.64 24.82
N GLU A 172 17.16 -0.45 25.46
CA GLU A 172 18.02 -1.61 25.76
C GLU A 172 18.47 -2.31 24.47
N LYS A 173 17.65 -2.23 23.42
CA LYS A 173 17.91 -2.86 22.12
C LYS A 173 18.69 -1.98 21.15
N VAL A 174 18.89 -0.71 21.46
CA VAL A 174 19.57 0.27 20.59
C VAL A 174 21.04 -0.10 20.37
N GLU A 175 21.71 -0.69 21.35
CA GLU A 175 23.12 -1.10 21.24
C GLU A 175 23.31 -2.44 20.50
N ASN A 176 22.24 -3.12 20.10
CA ASN A 176 22.32 -4.36 19.32
C ASN A 176 22.67 -4.06 17.85
N GLU A 177 23.97 -3.90 17.57
CA GLU A 177 24.48 -3.60 16.23
C GLU A 177 24.05 -4.64 15.19
N GLY A 178 24.10 -5.95 15.52
CA GLY A 178 23.72 -7.00 14.58
C GLY A 178 22.25 -6.91 14.13
N LEU A 179 21.35 -6.52 15.04
CA LEU A 179 19.95 -6.27 14.69
C LEU A 179 19.78 -5.02 13.81
N LEU A 180 20.50 -3.93 14.13
CA LEU A 180 20.47 -2.72 13.32
C LEU A 180 21.07 -2.93 11.91
N GLU A 181 22.08 -3.78 11.79
CA GLU A 181 22.66 -4.18 10.50
C GLU A 181 21.66 -4.96 9.65
N GLN A 182 20.88 -5.88 10.23
CA GLN A 182 19.80 -6.57 9.53
C GLN A 182 18.70 -5.61 9.07
N PHE A 183 18.32 -4.64 9.93
CA PHE A 183 17.36 -3.60 9.54
C PHE A 183 17.90 -2.71 8.42
N TRP A 184 19.19 -2.37 8.46
CA TRP A 184 19.87 -1.64 7.40
C TRP A 184 19.75 -2.38 6.08
N GLU A 185 20.10 -3.66 6.04
CA GLU A 185 20.07 -4.45 4.82
C GLU A 185 18.66 -4.53 4.23
N SER A 186 17.67 -4.83 5.09
CA SER A 186 16.28 -4.89 4.66
C SER A 186 15.74 -3.55 4.16
N PHE A 187 16.11 -2.45 4.80
CA PHE A 187 15.60 -1.15 4.39
C PHE A 187 16.28 -0.64 3.12
N VAL A 188 17.60 -0.77 3.02
CA VAL A 188 18.40 -0.19 1.93
C VAL A 188 18.38 -1.08 0.69
N PHE A 189 18.72 -2.37 0.83
CA PHE A 189 18.92 -3.27 -0.31
C PHE A 189 17.67 -4.05 -0.72
N SER A 190 16.64 -4.09 0.13
CA SER A 190 15.31 -4.55 -0.28
C SER A 190 14.37 -3.36 -0.55
N TYR A 191 13.95 -2.62 0.48
CA TYR A 191 12.90 -1.62 0.30
C TYR A 191 13.30 -0.45 -0.62
N LEU A 192 14.38 0.30 -0.33
CA LEU A 192 14.79 1.44 -1.14
C LEU A 192 15.28 1.02 -2.53
N ALA A 193 16.02 -0.09 -2.63
CA ALA A 193 16.43 -0.65 -3.91
C ALA A 193 15.23 -1.00 -4.81
N ASN A 194 14.17 -1.59 -4.25
CA ASN A 194 12.96 -1.91 -5.00
C ASN A 194 12.22 -0.65 -5.48
N LEU A 195 12.22 0.45 -4.70
CA LEU A 195 11.71 1.74 -5.16
C LEU A 195 12.54 2.28 -6.33
N ALA A 196 13.87 2.30 -6.20
CA ALA A 196 14.78 2.78 -7.24
C ALA A 196 14.65 1.96 -8.54
N ARG A 197 14.65 0.63 -8.45
CA ARG A 197 14.44 -0.27 -9.59
C ARG A 197 13.09 -0.03 -10.27
N LYS A 198 12.03 0.22 -9.50
CA LYS A 198 10.69 0.49 -10.05
C LYS A 198 10.68 1.77 -10.86
N GLU A 199 11.30 2.82 -10.35
CA GLU A 199 11.42 4.11 -11.05
C GLU A 199 12.27 3.99 -12.33
N MET A 200 13.38 3.25 -12.28
CA MET A 200 14.21 3.01 -13.47
C MET A 200 13.45 2.24 -14.56
N ARG A 201 12.67 1.21 -14.19
CA ARG A 201 11.96 0.37 -15.17
C ARG A 201 10.73 1.06 -15.77
N LYS A 202 9.99 1.83 -14.99
CA LYS A 202 8.69 2.41 -15.39
C LYS A 202 8.73 3.92 -15.67
N GLY A 203 9.87 4.55 -15.43
CA GLY A 203 10.08 5.98 -15.64
C GLY A 203 9.78 6.85 -14.40
N PRO A 204 10.13 8.14 -14.47
CA PRO A 204 9.91 9.10 -13.39
C PRO A 204 8.44 9.20 -12.98
N GLY A 205 8.16 9.17 -11.68
CA GLY A 205 6.83 9.21 -11.07
C GLY A 205 6.18 7.85 -10.84
N ALA A 206 6.78 6.74 -11.27
CA ALA A 206 6.18 5.41 -11.18
C ALA A 206 5.97 4.93 -9.74
N VAL A 207 6.88 5.24 -8.82
CA VAL A 207 6.71 4.94 -7.40
C VAL A 207 5.52 5.72 -6.82
N ALA A 208 5.43 7.02 -7.13
CA ALA A 208 4.35 7.88 -6.65
C ALA A 208 2.98 7.41 -7.17
N ALA A 209 2.89 7.07 -8.46
CA ALA A 209 1.68 6.52 -9.08
C ALA A 209 1.25 5.21 -8.39
N ALA A 210 2.17 4.28 -8.18
CA ALA A 210 1.83 3.02 -7.53
C ALA A 210 1.38 3.17 -6.07
N ILE A 211 1.94 4.13 -5.33
CA ILE A 211 1.46 4.45 -3.98
C ILE A 211 0.06 5.05 -4.04
N ALA A 212 -0.23 5.91 -5.02
CA ALA A 212 -1.57 6.45 -5.23
C ALA A 212 -2.57 5.32 -5.51
N ASP A 213 -2.26 4.40 -6.42
CA ASP A 213 -3.10 3.24 -6.75
C ASP A 213 -3.33 2.34 -5.52
N SER A 214 -2.27 2.05 -4.75
CA SER A 214 -2.38 1.25 -3.53
C SER A 214 -3.30 1.90 -2.49
N ASN A 215 -3.28 3.23 -2.39
CA ASN A 215 -4.17 3.96 -1.50
C ASN A 215 -5.63 3.91 -1.98
N VAL A 216 -5.88 3.93 -3.29
CA VAL A 216 -7.23 3.73 -3.85
C VAL A 216 -7.73 2.33 -3.52
N TYR A 217 -6.90 1.31 -3.77
CA TYR A 217 -7.22 -0.08 -3.49
C TYR A 217 -7.57 -0.30 -2.02
N ARG A 218 -6.78 0.25 -1.09
CA ARG A 218 -7.10 0.19 0.36
C ARG A 218 -8.44 0.86 0.69
N ARG A 219 -8.74 2.03 0.09
CA ARG A 219 -10.02 2.70 0.33
C ARG A 219 -11.21 1.85 -0.14
N ARG A 220 -11.07 1.16 -1.27
CA ARG A 220 -12.11 0.22 -1.75
C ARG A 220 -12.30 -0.96 -0.81
N GLN A 221 -11.22 -1.52 -0.30
CA GLN A 221 -11.28 -2.61 0.67
C GLN A 221 -11.99 -2.15 1.96
N GLU A 222 -11.65 -0.98 2.48
CA GLU A 222 -12.32 -0.37 3.63
C GLU A 222 -13.81 -0.11 3.34
N LEU A 223 -14.15 0.37 2.15
CA LEU A 223 -15.54 0.59 1.74
C LEU A 223 -16.34 -0.72 1.69
N GLY A 224 -15.79 -1.78 1.08
CA GLY A 224 -16.43 -3.10 1.05
C GLY A 224 -16.70 -3.63 2.45
N LEU A 225 -15.71 -3.55 3.34
CA LEU A 225 -15.84 -3.93 4.74
C LEU A 225 -16.96 -3.15 5.44
N HIS A 226 -16.99 -1.82 5.31
CA HIS A 226 -18.03 -1.02 5.96
C HIS A 226 -19.43 -1.24 5.37
N ARG A 227 -19.54 -1.59 4.09
CA ARG A 227 -20.83 -1.98 3.46
C ARG A 227 -21.29 -3.33 4.01
N LYS A 228 -20.38 -4.30 4.12
CA LYS A 228 -20.64 -5.61 4.72
C LYS A 228 -21.11 -5.47 6.17
N ASP A 229 -20.38 -4.73 7.00
CA ASP A 229 -20.73 -4.54 8.41
C ASP A 229 -22.13 -3.93 8.57
N PHE A 230 -22.49 -3.00 7.69
CA PHE A 230 -23.82 -2.41 7.66
C PHE A 230 -24.91 -3.41 7.26
N LEU A 231 -24.71 -4.20 6.20
CA LEU A 231 -25.68 -5.22 5.80
C LEU A 231 -25.87 -6.32 6.85
N VAL A 232 -24.78 -6.73 7.53
CA VAL A 232 -24.85 -7.66 8.66
C VAL A 232 -25.71 -7.09 9.80
N ALA A 233 -25.53 -5.81 10.14
CA ALA A 233 -26.33 -5.14 11.16
C ALA A 233 -27.83 -5.04 10.77
N GLU A 234 -28.12 -4.91 9.47
CA GLU A 234 -29.47 -4.89 8.93
C GLU A 234 -30.06 -6.31 8.68
N LEU A 235 -29.34 -7.36 9.11
CA LEU A 235 -29.74 -8.77 9.00
C LEU A 235 -29.95 -9.28 7.57
N PHE A 236 -29.20 -8.75 6.61
CA PHE A 236 -29.18 -9.30 5.26
C PHE A 236 -28.54 -10.70 5.24
N PRO A 237 -29.00 -11.58 4.33
CA PRO A 237 -28.47 -12.93 4.21
C PRO A 237 -27.05 -12.95 3.63
N ALA A 238 -26.34 -14.05 3.90
CA ALA A 238 -24.94 -14.21 3.52
C ALA A 238 -24.70 -14.14 2.00
N HIS A 239 -25.64 -14.66 1.18
CA HIS A 239 -25.54 -14.61 -0.27
C HIS A 239 -25.53 -13.15 -0.80
N THR A 240 -26.34 -12.26 -0.22
CA THR A 240 -26.33 -10.83 -0.58
C THR A 240 -25.05 -10.15 -0.10
N ILE A 241 -24.52 -10.51 1.07
CA ILE A 241 -23.27 -9.93 1.59
C ILE A 241 -22.07 -10.30 0.70
N ARG A 242 -22.09 -11.49 0.07
CA ARG A 242 -21.00 -12.03 -0.76
C ARG A 242 -20.59 -11.07 -1.88
N ILE A 243 -21.53 -10.34 -2.48
CA ILE A 243 -21.26 -9.36 -3.56
C ILE A 243 -20.40 -8.16 -3.11
N LEU A 244 -20.20 -7.97 -1.80
CA LEU A 244 -19.41 -6.89 -1.18
C LEU A 244 -18.04 -7.33 -0.67
N GLU A 245 -17.73 -8.63 -0.68
CA GLU A 245 -16.53 -9.13 0.01
C GLU A 245 -15.27 -8.91 -0.82
N ASP A 246 -15.41 -8.94 -2.14
CA ASP A 246 -14.28 -8.75 -3.05
C ASP A 246 -14.04 -7.26 -3.34
N VAL A 247 -12.81 -6.81 -3.10
CA VAL A 247 -12.39 -5.44 -3.41
C VAL A 247 -12.54 -5.09 -4.90
N GLU A 248 -12.48 -6.09 -5.79
CA GLU A 248 -12.70 -5.92 -7.21
C GLU A 248 -14.16 -5.55 -7.54
N CYS A 249 -15.13 -5.80 -6.64
CA CYS A 249 -16.52 -5.37 -6.81
C CYS A 249 -16.69 -3.84 -6.70
N HIS A 250 -15.73 -3.15 -6.09
CA HIS A 250 -15.85 -1.74 -5.72
C HIS A 250 -15.02 -0.82 -6.62
N SER A 251 -15.59 0.35 -6.91
CA SER A 251 -14.94 1.46 -7.64
C SER A 251 -15.46 2.82 -7.18
N ASP A 252 -16.11 2.85 -6.01
CA ASP A 252 -16.91 4.00 -5.56
C ASP A 252 -16.14 4.94 -4.61
N ASP A 253 -14.81 4.77 -4.44
CA ASP A 253 -13.95 5.57 -3.56
C ASP A 253 -12.56 5.87 -4.16
N GLU A 254 -12.57 6.40 -5.38
CA GLU A 254 -11.37 6.52 -6.23
C GLU A 254 -10.49 7.71 -5.85
N GLY A 255 -11.04 8.69 -5.15
CA GLY A 255 -10.30 9.83 -4.63
C GLY A 255 -11.17 11.08 -4.49
N PRO A 256 -10.67 12.09 -3.76
CA PRO A 256 -11.39 13.33 -3.57
C PRO A 256 -11.47 14.13 -4.88
N VAL A 257 -12.64 14.66 -5.15
CA VAL A 257 -12.92 15.70 -6.13
C VAL A 257 -13.21 16.99 -5.39
N ALA A 258 -12.68 18.08 -5.93
CA ALA A 258 -12.99 19.41 -5.42
C ALA A 258 -14.50 19.59 -5.36
N ASN A 259 -15.00 19.96 -4.19
CA ASN A 259 -16.39 20.34 -4.01
C ASN A 259 -16.42 21.87 -3.91
N PRO A 260 -16.78 22.61 -4.98
CA PRO A 260 -16.76 24.07 -4.96
C PRO A 260 -17.67 24.66 -3.87
N ALA A 261 -18.73 23.94 -3.48
CA ALA A 261 -19.68 24.38 -2.47
C ALA A 261 -19.18 24.17 -1.02
N ASP A 262 -18.33 23.16 -0.78
CA ASP A 262 -17.68 22.93 0.52
C ASP A 262 -16.25 22.41 0.33
N PRO A 263 -15.25 23.30 0.22
CA PRO A 263 -13.85 22.92 0.06
C PRO A 263 -13.29 22.09 1.22
N ARG A 264 -13.94 22.10 2.39
CA ARG A 264 -13.52 21.32 3.58
C ARG A 264 -14.10 19.91 3.56
N ASN A 265 -15.05 19.62 2.66
CA ASN A 265 -15.70 18.32 2.52
C ASN A 265 -15.71 17.91 1.04
N PRO A 266 -14.58 17.35 0.54
CA PRO A 266 -14.52 16.90 -0.84
C PRO A 266 -15.51 15.76 -1.08
N LYS A 267 -16.04 15.72 -2.30
CA LYS A 267 -16.81 14.57 -2.78
C LYS A 267 -15.85 13.48 -3.22
N TYR A 268 -16.25 12.23 -3.16
CA TYR A 268 -15.43 11.12 -3.65
C TYR A 268 -15.98 10.59 -4.96
N ASN A 269 -15.06 10.33 -5.91
CA ASN A 269 -15.39 9.83 -7.23
C ASN A 269 -15.85 8.38 -7.20
N ILE A 270 -16.94 8.15 -7.93
CA ILE A 270 -17.42 6.82 -8.31
C ILE A 270 -17.04 6.57 -9.76
N ASN A 271 -16.07 5.69 -9.98
CA ASN A 271 -15.70 5.26 -11.33
C ASN A 271 -16.60 4.11 -11.79
N LYS A 272 -16.78 3.99 -13.11
CA LYS A 272 -17.51 2.89 -13.74
C LYS A 272 -16.67 1.61 -13.74
N LYS A 273 -17.37 0.48 -13.62
CA LYS A 273 -16.85 -0.85 -13.95
C LYS A 273 -17.69 -1.38 -15.11
N THR A 274 -17.08 -1.50 -16.29
CA THR A 274 -17.76 -1.83 -17.54
C THR A 274 -18.56 -3.14 -17.47
N ALA A 275 -18.02 -4.14 -16.77
CA ALA A 275 -18.67 -5.44 -16.62
C ALA A 275 -19.78 -5.48 -15.57
N ARG A 276 -19.88 -4.47 -14.69
CA ARG A 276 -20.78 -4.51 -13.53
C ARG A 276 -22.20 -4.17 -13.95
N ASN A 277 -23.14 -5.01 -13.53
CA ASN A 277 -24.57 -4.81 -13.70
C ASN A 277 -24.99 -3.42 -13.16
N PRO A 278 -25.69 -2.58 -13.95
CA PRO A 278 -26.19 -1.29 -13.49
C PRO A 278 -27.03 -1.38 -12.21
N TYR A 279 -27.82 -2.45 -12.05
CA TYR A 279 -28.64 -2.65 -10.86
C TYR A 279 -27.80 -2.82 -9.59
N ILE A 280 -26.67 -3.52 -9.66
CA ILE A 280 -25.72 -3.63 -8.54
C ILE A 280 -25.09 -2.27 -8.21
N THR A 281 -24.80 -1.46 -9.24
CA THR A 281 -24.31 -0.10 -9.03
C THR A 281 -25.32 0.73 -8.25
N ASP A 282 -26.60 0.64 -8.58
CA ASP A 282 -27.65 1.37 -7.88
C ASP A 282 -27.89 0.85 -6.46
N PHE A 283 -27.86 -0.48 -6.26
CA PHE A 283 -27.88 -1.08 -4.93
C PHE A 283 -26.74 -0.56 -4.03
N PHE A 284 -25.51 -0.49 -4.54
CA PHE A 284 -24.36 0.04 -3.79
C PHE A 284 -24.51 1.53 -3.46
N ARG A 285 -25.11 2.32 -4.35
CA ARG A 285 -25.38 3.74 -4.10
C ARG A 285 -26.46 3.94 -3.05
N GLU A 286 -27.54 3.17 -3.11
CA GLU A 286 -28.59 3.19 -2.09
C GLU A 286 -28.03 2.81 -0.73
N LEU A 287 -27.21 1.75 -0.67
CA LEU A 287 -26.54 1.32 0.54
C LEU A 287 -25.64 2.42 1.13
N ASP A 288 -24.83 3.08 0.30
CA ASP A 288 -24.00 4.19 0.75
C ASP A 288 -24.82 5.39 1.22
N GLN A 289 -25.96 5.69 0.58
CA GLN A 289 -26.86 6.76 1.02
C GLN A 289 -27.52 6.42 2.37
N ARG A 290 -27.96 5.18 2.57
CA ARG A 290 -28.47 4.69 3.86
C ARG A 290 -27.42 4.80 4.96
N ARG A 291 -26.19 4.37 4.68
CA ARG A 291 -25.03 4.49 5.59
C ARG A 291 -24.74 5.95 5.93
N PHE A 292 -24.76 6.84 4.93
CA PHE A 292 -24.55 8.27 5.13
C PHE A 292 -25.67 8.90 6.00
N ASN A 293 -26.93 8.58 5.72
CA ASN A 293 -28.07 9.10 6.47
C ASN A 293 -28.09 8.60 7.93
N ALA A 294 -27.77 7.33 8.15
CA ALA A 294 -27.66 6.75 9.49
C ALA A 294 -26.56 7.44 10.31
N ALA A 295 -25.41 7.73 9.69
CA ALA A 295 -24.31 8.44 10.34
C ALA A 295 -24.66 9.92 10.64
N ASP A 296 -25.40 10.59 9.76
CA ASP A 296 -25.82 11.98 9.96
C ASP A 296 -26.89 12.11 11.07
N GLY A 297 -27.86 11.20 11.10
CA GLY A 297 -28.97 11.20 12.05
C GLY A 297 -28.57 10.97 13.52
N LEU A 298 -27.47 10.25 13.77
CA LEU A 298 -26.96 9.96 15.12
C LEU A 298 -26.05 11.06 15.70
N GLY A 299 -25.77 12.11 14.91
CA GLY A 299 -24.92 13.23 15.31
C GLY A 299 -23.42 12.89 15.32
N LYS A 300 -22.59 13.89 14.99
CA LYS A 300 -21.14 13.77 14.72
C LYS A 300 -20.29 13.21 15.87
N ALA A 301 -20.84 13.04 17.08
CA ALA A 301 -20.09 12.62 18.26
C ALA A 301 -20.01 11.09 18.44
N GLN A 302 -20.95 10.32 17.88
CA GLN A 302 -20.99 8.87 18.07
C GLN A 302 -20.19 8.09 17.01
N TYR A 303 -20.05 8.60 15.79
CA TYR A 303 -19.19 8.01 14.77
C TYR A 303 -17.78 8.63 14.80
N LEU A 304 -16.81 7.85 15.29
CA LEU A 304 -15.38 8.18 15.20
C LEU A 304 -14.87 8.22 13.75
N VAL A 305 -15.62 7.64 12.79
CA VAL A 305 -15.30 7.62 11.36
C VAL A 305 -16.37 8.42 10.61
N LYS A 306 -15.99 9.57 10.06
CA LYS A 306 -16.88 10.40 9.24
C LYS A 306 -17.16 9.67 7.91
N GLU A 307 -18.42 9.30 7.68
CA GLU A 307 -18.82 8.71 6.40
C GLU A 307 -18.56 9.71 5.26
N ARG A 308 -18.01 9.21 4.14
CA ARG A 308 -17.64 10.05 3.00
C ARG A 308 -18.85 10.29 2.12
N ASN A 309 -19.03 11.55 1.70
CA ASN A 309 -20.02 11.88 0.68
C ASN A 309 -19.48 11.45 -0.69
N ARG A 310 -20.05 10.37 -1.24
CA ARG A 310 -19.75 9.88 -2.58
C ARG A 310 -20.80 10.45 -3.52
N ALA A 311 -20.35 11.17 -4.54
CA ALA A 311 -21.25 11.79 -5.49
C ALA A 311 -20.92 11.26 -6.88
N TYR A 312 -21.94 10.76 -7.55
CA TYR A 312 -21.86 10.38 -8.96
C TYR A 312 -22.43 11.50 -9.83
N THR A 313 -21.68 11.88 -10.86
CA THR A 313 -22.15 12.70 -11.96
C THR A 313 -21.80 11.94 -13.25
N GLU A 314 -22.80 11.65 -14.09
CA GLU A 314 -22.57 10.91 -15.35
C GLU A 314 -21.52 11.58 -16.24
N ALA A 315 -21.47 12.91 -16.22
CA ALA A 315 -20.50 13.72 -16.94
C ALA A 315 -19.04 13.47 -16.50
N ASP A 316 -18.81 13.03 -15.26
CA ASP A 316 -17.47 12.79 -14.70
C ASP A 316 -17.12 11.30 -14.56
N ALA A 317 -18.04 10.43 -14.98
CA ALA A 317 -17.94 9.00 -14.76
C ALA A 317 -16.90 8.37 -15.70
N LYS A 318 -15.71 8.12 -15.16
CA LYS A 318 -14.59 7.49 -15.86
C LYS A 318 -14.54 6.01 -15.54
N ASP A 319 -14.09 5.21 -16.50
CA ASP A 319 -13.75 3.82 -16.21
C ASP A 319 -12.59 3.76 -15.23
N THR A 320 -12.68 2.83 -14.29
CA THR A 320 -11.60 2.67 -13.33
C THR A 320 -10.32 2.14 -14.01
N LYS A 321 -9.19 2.79 -13.71
CA LYS A 321 -7.87 2.34 -14.17
C LYS A 321 -7.29 1.21 -13.31
N ILE A 322 -7.93 0.93 -12.16
CA ILE A 322 -7.50 -0.02 -11.13
C ILE A 322 -8.54 -1.15 -11.09
N SER A 323 -8.11 -2.40 -10.89
CA SER A 323 -9.00 -3.57 -10.83
C SER A 323 -9.72 -3.84 -12.16
N ARG A 324 -8.93 -4.06 -13.21
CA ARG A 324 -9.41 -4.63 -14.49
C ARG A 324 -9.76 -6.12 -14.38
N ARG A 325 -9.55 -6.73 -13.21
CA ARG A 325 -9.86 -8.14 -12.98
C ARG A 325 -11.34 -8.27 -12.64
N PHE A 326 -11.88 -9.43 -12.96
CA PHE A 326 -13.19 -9.83 -12.52
C PHE A 326 -13.16 -10.26 -11.05
N PRO A 327 -14.22 -10.01 -10.27
CA PRO A 327 -14.28 -10.36 -8.85
C PRO A 327 -14.49 -11.88 -8.68
N PRO A 328 -13.48 -12.65 -8.26
CA PRO A 328 -13.53 -14.11 -8.25
C PRO A 328 -14.58 -14.71 -7.29
N ASN A 329 -15.00 -13.96 -6.26
CA ASN A 329 -15.93 -14.46 -5.24
C ASN A 329 -17.31 -13.79 -5.31
N ALA A 330 -17.57 -12.95 -6.31
CA ALA A 330 -18.87 -12.33 -6.46
C ALA A 330 -19.89 -13.32 -7.04
N THR A 331 -21.17 -13.08 -6.74
CA THR A 331 -22.31 -13.74 -7.37
C THR A 331 -22.40 -13.34 -8.85
N VAL A 332 -23.04 -14.18 -9.67
CA VAL A 332 -23.07 -13.95 -11.14
C VAL A 332 -23.82 -12.68 -11.51
N ASP A 333 -24.81 -12.29 -10.71
CA ASP A 333 -25.61 -11.07 -10.88
C ASP A 333 -24.81 -9.78 -10.67
N TRP A 334 -23.56 -9.88 -10.21
CA TRP A 334 -22.59 -8.79 -10.30
C TRP A 334 -22.35 -8.34 -11.73
N PHE A 335 -22.36 -9.26 -12.70
CA PHE A 335 -22.12 -8.96 -14.09
C PHE A 335 -23.39 -8.50 -14.80
N ASP A 336 -23.23 -7.51 -15.68
CA ASP A 336 -24.25 -7.22 -16.68
C ASP A 336 -24.47 -8.45 -17.58
N PRO A 337 -25.71 -8.95 -17.75
CA PRO A 337 -25.95 -10.17 -18.52
C PRO A 337 -25.45 -10.10 -19.97
N GLU A 338 -25.63 -8.96 -20.65
CA GLU A 338 -25.16 -8.81 -22.03
C GLU A 338 -23.64 -8.82 -22.11
N TYR A 339 -22.97 -8.25 -21.12
CA TYR A 339 -21.51 -8.29 -21.00
C TYR A 339 -21.02 -9.70 -20.70
N PHE A 340 -21.60 -10.37 -19.70
CA PHE A 340 -21.20 -11.71 -19.26
C PHE A 340 -21.31 -12.73 -20.40
N ASN A 341 -22.42 -12.69 -21.15
CA ASN A 341 -22.69 -13.65 -22.22
C ASN A 341 -21.74 -13.52 -23.42
N LYS A 342 -20.97 -12.42 -23.50
CA LYS A 342 -19.91 -12.21 -24.50
C LYS A 342 -18.53 -12.68 -24.03
N LEU A 343 -18.41 -13.10 -22.75
CA LEU A 343 -17.13 -13.57 -22.21
C LEU A 343 -16.77 -14.96 -22.74
N PRO A 344 -15.45 -15.29 -22.82
CA PRO A 344 -14.97 -16.62 -23.17
C PRO A 344 -15.59 -17.71 -22.29
N VAL A 345 -15.68 -18.92 -22.85
CA VAL A 345 -16.20 -20.11 -22.15
C VAL A 345 -15.43 -20.34 -20.85
N SER A 346 -14.10 -20.27 -20.91
CA SER A 346 -13.20 -20.45 -19.77
C SER A 346 -13.50 -19.48 -18.61
N ILE A 347 -13.85 -18.23 -18.91
CA ILE A 347 -14.23 -17.24 -17.89
C ILE A 347 -15.64 -17.48 -17.35
N ARG A 348 -16.63 -17.75 -18.22
CA ARG A 348 -18.02 -17.98 -17.78
C ARG A 348 -18.13 -19.21 -16.89
N ALA A 349 -17.32 -20.25 -17.14
CA ALA A 349 -17.27 -21.45 -16.32
C ALA A 349 -16.89 -21.19 -14.85
N LEU A 350 -16.05 -20.17 -14.59
CA LEU A 350 -15.63 -19.81 -13.22
C LEU A 350 -16.80 -19.38 -12.32
N TYR A 351 -17.93 -18.96 -12.91
CA TYR A 351 -19.08 -18.42 -12.18
C TYR A 351 -20.29 -19.36 -12.15
N ARG A 352 -20.16 -20.61 -12.61
CA ARG A 352 -21.26 -21.58 -12.65
C ARG A 352 -21.92 -21.78 -11.28
N ASP A 353 -21.11 -21.80 -10.22
CA ASP A 353 -21.55 -22.02 -8.84
C ASP A 353 -21.55 -20.72 -8.01
N ALA A 354 -21.50 -19.55 -8.66
CA ALA A 354 -21.36 -18.27 -7.98
C ALA A 354 -22.63 -17.85 -7.21
N GLY A 355 -23.80 -18.40 -7.58
CA GLY A 355 -25.10 -18.03 -7.01
C GLY A 355 -25.56 -16.63 -7.41
N VAL A 356 -26.64 -16.16 -6.78
CA VAL A 356 -27.29 -14.87 -7.04
C VAL A 356 -27.45 -14.09 -5.73
N ALA A 357 -27.15 -12.78 -5.75
CA ALA A 357 -27.24 -11.91 -4.57
C ALA A 357 -28.55 -11.11 -4.50
N LEU A 358 -29.05 -10.60 -5.63
CA LEU A 358 -30.22 -9.74 -5.73
C LEU A 358 -31.25 -10.31 -6.73
N PRO A 359 -32.57 -10.06 -6.51
CA PRO A 359 -33.59 -10.44 -7.48
C PRO A 359 -33.56 -9.48 -8.67
N LEU A 360 -34.37 -9.74 -9.71
CA LEU A 360 -34.50 -8.78 -10.80
C LEU A 360 -35.04 -7.42 -10.32
N PRO A 361 -34.68 -6.30 -11.00
CA PRO A 361 -35.11 -4.96 -10.61
C PRO A 361 -36.63 -4.80 -10.45
N ALA A 362 -37.42 -5.54 -11.25
CA ALA A 362 -38.88 -5.51 -11.17
C ALA A 362 -39.43 -6.02 -9.84
N ARG A 363 -38.67 -6.89 -9.14
CA ARG A 363 -39.02 -7.50 -7.86
C ARG A 363 -38.25 -6.91 -6.69
N ALA A 364 -37.50 -5.82 -6.90
CA ALA A 364 -36.63 -5.20 -5.90
C ALA A 364 -37.34 -4.77 -4.61
N GLN A 365 -38.64 -4.44 -4.71
CA GLN A 365 -39.48 -3.96 -3.60
C GLN A 365 -40.11 -5.10 -2.78
N GLU A 366 -39.93 -6.36 -3.17
CA GLU A 366 -40.44 -7.51 -2.45
C GLU A 366 -39.58 -7.83 -1.21
N ASN A 367 -40.06 -8.70 -0.33
CA ASN A 367 -39.40 -8.98 0.96
C ASN A 367 -38.30 -10.06 0.87
N TRP A 368 -37.45 -9.96 -0.16
CA TRP A 368 -36.37 -10.91 -0.42
C TRP A 368 -35.18 -10.77 0.55
N GLN A 369 -35.00 -9.57 1.12
CA GLN A 369 -33.85 -9.18 1.95
C GLN A 369 -33.67 -9.97 3.25
N LYS A 370 -34.64 -10.83 3.60
CA LYS A 370 -34.64 -11.65 4.82
C LYS A 370 -34.79 -13.14 4.53
N LEU A 371 -34.83 -13.53 3.26
CA LEU A 371 -34.97 -14.93 2.87
C LEU A 371 -33.66 -15.69 3.09
N SER A 372 -33.79 -16.98 3.39
CA SER A 372 -32.65 -17.90 3.33
C SER A 372 -32.14 -18.02 1.89
N GLU A 373 -30.91 -18.50 1.69
CA GLU A 373 -30.38 -18.71 0.33
C GLU A 373 -31.23 -19.71 -0.46
N ASP A 374 -31.70 -20.78 0.17
CA ASP A 374 -32.54 -21.79 -0.48
C ASP A 374 -33.90 -21.21 -0.91
N ASP A 375 -34.58 -20.47 0.00
CA ASP A 375 -35.87 -19.85 -0.30
C ASP A 375 -35.73 -18.76 -1.37
N PHE A 376 -34.65 -17.97 -1.29
CA PHE A 376 -34.35 -16.94 -2.27
C PHE A 376 -34.09 -17.54 -3.66
N MET A 377 -33.27 -18.58 -3.74
CA MET A 377 -32.96 -19.25 -5.01
C MET A 377 -34.20 -19.92 -5.61
N ALA A 378 -35.06 -20.53 -4.77
CA ALA A 378 -36.31 -21.13 -5.23
C ALA A 378 -37.31 -20.12 -5.79
N GLU A 379 -37.34 -18.89 -5.26
CA GLU A 379 -38.33 -17.87 -5.64
C GLU A 379 -37.83 -16.88 -6.71
N TYR A 380 -36.54 -16.55 -6.71
CA TYR A 380 -35.94 -15.52 -7.57
C TYR A 380 -34.75 -16.02 -8.39
N GLY A 381 -34.08 -17.09 -7.95
CA GLY A 381 -32.81 -17.55 -8.51
C GLY A 381 -32.90 -17.93 -9.98
N ASP A 382 -33.87 -18.78 -10.36
CA ASP A 382 -34.02 -19.26 -11.74
C ASP A 382 -34.28 -18.13 -12.74
N GLU A 383 -35.05 -17.11 -12.34
CA GLU A 383 -35.35 -15.94 -13.18
C GLU A 383 -34.09 -15.14 -13.48
N VAL A 384 -33.23 -14.94 -12.47
CA VAL A 384 -31.96 -14.22 -12.63
C VAL A 384 -30.95 -15.06 -13.40
N LEU A 385 -30.78 -16.33 -13.04
CA LEU A 385 -29.85 -17.25 -13.71
C LEU A 385 -30.21 -17.45 -15.19
N GLY A 386 -31.50 -17.41 -15.54
CA GLY A 386 -31.97 -17.49 -16.93
C GLY A 386 -31.47 -16.38 -17.85
N LEU A 387 -30.92 -15.29 -17.31
CA LEU A 387 -30.28 -14.22 -18.09
C LEU A 387 -28.82 -14.55 -18.49
N TYR A 388 -28.22 -15.55 -17.86
CA TYR A 388 -26.81 -15.90 -18.01
C TYR A 388 -26.64 -17.21 -18.77
N SER A 389 -25.83 -17.18 -19.83
CA SER A 389 -25.46 -18.34 -20.62
C SER A 389 -24.25 -19.01 -19.98
N PHE A 390 -24.45 -20.11 -19.25
CA PHE A 390 -23.33 -20.89 -18.70
C PHE A 390 -22.85 -21.95 -19.68
N PRO A 391 -21.53 -22.22 -19.77
CA PRO A 391 -21.00 -23.31 -20.59
C PRO A 391 -21.45 -24.67 -20.08
N THR A 392 -21.75 -25.58 -21.00
CA THR A 392 -21.93 -27.01 -20.70
C THR A 392 -20.57 -27.70 -20.54
N ASP A 393 -20.54 -28.90 -19.98
CA ASP A 393 -19.29 -29.68 -19.85
C ASP A 393 -18.65 -29.97 -21.22
N SER A 394 -19.47 -30.19 -22.25
CA SER A 394 -18.99 -30.38 -23.63
C SER A 394 -18.43 -29.11 -24.28
N ASP A 395 -18.84 -27.92 -23.83
CA ASP A 395 -18.28 -26.65 -24.34
C ASP A 395 -16.88 -26.39 -23.78
N MET A 396 -16.63 -26.81 -22.53
CA MET A 396 -15.33 -26.69 -21.89
C MET A 396 -14.31 -27.66 -22.50
N GLU A 397 -14.73 -28.87 -22.85
CA GLU A 397 -13.88 -29.87 -23.53
C GLU A 397 -13.40 -29.41 -24.92
N ARG A 398 -14.20 -28.61 -25.64
CA ARG A 398 -13.80 -28.03 -26.94
C ARG A 398 -12.96 -26.75 -26.79
N GLY A 399 -13.20 -25.96 -25.75
CA GLY A 399 -12.49 -24.70 -25.51
C GLY A 399 -11.01 -24.87 -25.19
N ASP A 400 -10.62 -26.00 -24.59
CA ASP A 400 -9.22 -26.33 -24.29
C ASP A 400 -8.37 -26.63 -25.56
N GLU A 401 -9.00 -26.92 -26.71
CA GLU A 401 -8.27 -27.19 -27.97
C GLU A 401 -7.98 -25.90 -28.78
N ASP A 402 -8.82 -24.87 -28.66
CA ASP A 402 -8.76 -23.66 -29.51
C ASP A 402 -8.15 -22.41 -28.82
N GLU A 403 -8.07 -22.34 -27.48
CA GLU A 403 -7.60 -21.13 -26.75
C GLU A 403 -6.07 -21.06 -26.50
N VAL A 404 -5.29 -22.06 -26.93
CA VAL A 404 -3.84 -22.15 -26.63
C VAL A 404 -2.95 -21.33 -27.58
N ASP A 405 -3.45 -20.94 -28.76
CA ASP A 405 -2.61 -20.33 -29.82
C ASP A 405 -2.60 -18.79 -29.85
N ASP A 406 -3.56 -18.10 -29.20
CA ASP A 406 -3.78 -16.65 -29.45
C ASP A 406 -3.42 -15.70 -28.28
N MET A 407 -2.97 -16.22 -27.12
CA MET A 407 -2.56 -15.39 -25.96
C MET A 407 -1.04 -15.25 -25.77
N MET A 408 -0.22 -15.79 -26.69
CA MET A 408 1.25 -15.69 -26.62
C MET A 408 1.84 -14.51 -27.44
N GLN A 409 1.02 -13.60 -27.96
CA GLN A 409 1.48 -12.45 -28.75
C GLN A 409 0.84 -11.13 -28.28
N ASP A 410 1.12 -10.70 -27.05
CA ASP A 410 1.32 -9.26 -26.79
C ASP A 410 1.89 -9.03 -25.39
N ASP A 411 3.22 -9.00 -25.31
CA ASP A 411 3.95 -8.28 -24.26
C ASP A 411 5.32 -7.86 -24.86
N THR A 412 5.34 -6.68 -25.48
CA THR A 412 6.56 -5.89 -25.74
C THR A 412 6.41 -4.48 -25.22
#